data_AF-A0A2H0YGR9-F1
#
_entry.id   AF-A0A2H0YGR9-F1
#
_cell.length_a   1.000
_cell.length_b   1.000
_cell.length_c   1.000
_cell.angle_alpha   90.00
_cell.angle_beta   90.00
_cell.angle_gamma   90.00
#
_symmetry.space_group_name_H-M   'P 1'
#
loop_
_entity.id
_entity.type
_entity.pdbx_description
1 polymer ?
#
loop_
_entity_poly.entity_id
_entity_poly.type
_entity_poly.pdbx_seq_one_letter_code
_entity_poly.pdbx_strand_id
1 'polypeptide(L)'
;KNVIERAVILESCDSILPEHLPPEITMPAVFAETSSEAIHLPSGGVSLTEVEKALIQQALEKARGNQVHAAKLLGMSRDTLRYRMKKFGLL
;
A
#
# COMPACT_ATOMS: atom_id res chain seq x y z
N LYS A 1 -19.42 11.12 15.54
CA LYS A 1 -19.90 12.53 15.54
C LYS A 1 -19.98 12.96 14.08
N ASN A 2 -21.18 12.98 13.51
CA ASN A 2 -21.40 12.99 12.07
C ASN A 2 -21.06 14.37 11.48
N VAL A 3 -20.15 14.40 10.49
CA VAL A 3 -19.71 15.64 9.81
C VAL A 3 -20.85 16.25 9.00
N ILE A 4 -21.74 15.39 8.46
CA ILE A 4 -22.94 15.79 7.72
C ILE A 4 -23.92 16.55 8.63
N GLU A 5 -24.09 16.13 9.89
CA GLU A 5 -25.00 16.80 10.83
C GLU A 5 -24.55 18.25 11.15
N ARG A 6 -23.24 18.51 11.23
CA ARG A 6 -22.74 19.89 11.46
C ARG A 6 -22.87 20.79 10.24
N ALA A 7 -22.68 20.26 9.03
CA ALA A 7 -22.85 21.05 7.80
C ALA A 7 -24.31 21.50 7.62
N VAL A 8 -25.27 20.64 7.98
CA VAL A 8 -26.70 20.95 7.90
C VAL A 8 -27.15 21.94 9.00
N ILE A 9 -26.55 21.91 10.19
CA ILE A 9 -26.94 22.80 11.30
C ILE A 9 -26.38 24.22 11.14
N LEU A 10 -25.24 24.39 10.46
CA LEU A 10 -24.55 25.68 10.37
C LEU A 10 -24.99 26.56 9.20
N GLU A 11 -25.67 26.02 8.17
CA GLU A 11 -26.09 26.79 7.00
C GLU A 11 -27.47 26.37 6.48
N SER A 12 -28.35 27.35 6.27
CA SER A 12 -29.64 27.19 5.59
C SER A 12 -29.48 27.24 4.06
N CYS A 13 -28.50 26.52 3.51
CA CYS A 13 -28.15 26.56 2.08
C CYS A 13 -28.45 25.22 1.41
N ASP A 14 -29.16 25.26 0.28
CA ASP A 14 -29.56 24.10 -0.54
C ASP A 14 -28.38 23.35 -1.20
N SER A 15 -27.14 23.78 -0.99
CA SER A 15 -25.95 23.20 -1.62
C SER A 15 -24.71 23.39 -0.75
N ILE A 16 -23.99 22.29 -0.49
CA ILE A 16 -22.71 22.30 0.25
C ILE A 16 -21.58 22.48 -0.77
N LEU A 17 -20.83 23.58 -0.65
CA LEU A 17 -19.65 23.86 -1.46
C LEU A 17 -18.40 23.21 -0.84
N PRO A 18 -17.36 22.86 -1.62
CA PRO A 18 -16.13 22.24 -1.12
C PRO A 18 -15.41 23.04 -0.01
N GLU A 19 -15.60 24.35 -0.01
CA GLU A 19 -15.06 25.27 0.99
C GLU A 19 -15.74 25.18 2.37
N HIS A 20 -16.91 24.53 2.46
CA HIS A 20 -17.64 24.28 3.70
C HIS A 20 -17.26 22.93 4.34
N LEU A 21 -16.41 22.14 3.67
CA LEU A 21 -15.94 20.87 4.18
C LEU A 21 -14.67 21.07 5.03
N PRO A 22 -14.50 20.27 6.10
CA PRO A 22 -13.29 20.29 6.89
C PRO A 22 -12.04 20.05 6.01
N PRO A 23 -10.88 20.61 6.39
CA PRO A 23 -9.63 20.42 5.64
C PRO A 23 -9.24 18.94 5.55
N GLU A 24 -9.74 18.06 6.43
CA GLU A 24 -9.51 16.61 6.34
C GLU A 24 -10.10 15.96 5.08
N ILE A 25 -11.12 16.56 4.47
CA ILE A 25 -11.75 16.09 3.21
C ILE A 25 -11.19 16.86 2.00
N THR A 26 -10.74 18.09 2.22
CA THR A 26 -10.24 19.01 1.17
C THR A 26 -8.76 18.83 0.88
N MET A 27 -8.00 18.29 1.84
CA MET A 27 -6.64 17.82 1.58
C MET A 27 -6.74 16.61 0.66
N PRO A 28 -6.08 16.62 -0.52
CA PRO A 28 -5.86 15.37 -1.22
C PRO A 28 -5.13 14.49 -0.21
N ALA A 29 -5.78 13.43 0.24
CA ALA A 29 -5.12 12.42 1.03
C ALA A 29 -3.81 12.14 0.30
N VAL A 30 -2.69 12.21 1.03
CA VAL A 30 -1.44 11.65 0.57
C VAL A 30 -1.67 10.14 0.53
N PHE A 31 -2.47 9.70 -0.45
CA PHE A 31 -2.38 8.38 -1.02
C PHE A 31 -0.96 8.36 -1.53
N ALA A 32 -0.06 7.86 -0.67
CA ALA A 32 1.28 7.49 -1.04
C ALA A 32 1.15 6.87 -2.41
N GLU A 33 1.72 7.54 -3.41
CA GLU A 33 1.57 7.21 -4.82
C GLU A 33 1.77 5.71 -4.94
N THR A 34 0.66 5.00 -5.02
CA THR A 34 0.67 3.62 -5.46
C THR A 34 0.73 3.84 -6.95
N SER A 35 1.92 4.20 -7.43
CA SER A 35 2.21 4.14 -8.84
C SER A 35 1.98 2.69 -9.19
N SER A 36 0.76 2.42 -9.68
CA SER A 36 0.45 1.23 -10.43
C SER A 36 1.21 1.39 -11.74
N GLU A 37 2.55 1.40 -11.66
CA GLU A 37 3.38 1.04 -12.78
C GLU A 37 2.96 -0.39 -13.10
N ALA A 38 2.25 -0.55 -14.21
CA ALA A 38 1.79 -1.83 -14.65
C ALA A 38 3.01 -2.76 -14.71
N ILE A 39 2.95 -3.87 -13.97
CA ILE A 39 3.97 -4.90 -14.08
C ILE A 39 3.89 -5.45 -15.51
N HIS A 40 4.87 -5.10 -16.35
CA HIS A 40 4.92 -5.54 -17.75
C HIS A 40 5.62 -6.89 -17.85
N LEU A 41 4.88 -7.91 -18.27
CA LEU A 41 5.43 -9.22 -18.58
C LEU A 41 6.17 -9.17 -19.93
N PRO A 42 7.46 -9.54 -20.00
CA PRO A 42 8.20 -9.58 -21.27
C PRO A 42 7.64 -10.66 -22.21
N SER A 43 7.86 -10.48 -23.52
CA SER A 43 7.37 -11.40 -24.57
C SER A 43 7.89 -12.83 -24.44
N GLY A 44 9.07 -13.02 -23.85
CA GLY A 44 9.64 -14.34 -23.53
C GLY A 44 9.13 -14.98 -22.23
N GLY A 45 8.24 -14.30 -21.49
CA GLY A 45 7.79 -14.73 -20.16
C GLY A 45 8.85 -14.54 -19.06
N VAL A 46 8.48 -14.85 -17.82
CA VAL A 46 9.38 -14.89 -16.67
C VAL A 46 9.04 -16.05 -15.76
N SER A 47 10.04 -16.52 -15.02
CA SER A 47 9.82 -17.48 -13.94
C SER A 47 9.28 -16.74 -12.70
N LEU A 48 8.02 -17.01 -12.34
CA LEU A 48 7.42 -16.41 -11.14
C LEU A 48 8.20 -16.75 -9.87
N THR A 49 8.84 -17.92 -9.81
CA THR A 49 9.63 -18.33 -8.65
C THR A 49 10.92 -17.52 -8.52
N GLU A 50 11.56 -17.17 -9.63
CA GLU A 50 12.76 -16.33 -9.64
C GLU A 50 12.42 -14.88 -9.30
N VAL A 51 11.34 -14.36 -9.89
CA VAL A 51 10.82 -13.02 -9.57
C VAL A 51 10.48 -12.93 -8.08
N GLU A 52 9.78 -13.93 -7.54
CA GLU A 52 9.46 -13.97 -6.12
C GLU A 52 10.71 -14.00 -5.24
N LYS A 53 11.69 -14.86 -5.56
CA LYS A 53 12.96 -14.93 -4.81
C LYS A 53 13.70 -13.60 -4.82
N ALA A 54 13.78 -12.94 -5.98
CA ALA A 54 14.43 -11.64 -6.12
C ALA A 54 13.72 -10.56 -5.29
N LEU A 55 12.38 -10.52 -5.32
CA LEU A 55 11.59 -9.57 -4.52
C LEU A 55 11.78 -9.78 -3.02
N ILE A 56 11.82 -11.04 -2.56
CA ILE A 56 12.10 -11.36 -1.15
C ILE A 56 13.47 -10.84 -0.74
N GLN A 57 14.50 -11.07 -1.55
CA GLN A 57 15.86 -10.61 -1.26
C GLN A 57 15.94 -9.08 -1.19
N GLN A 58 15.35 -8.38 -2.17
CA GLN A 58 15.30 -6.91 -2.19
C GLN A 58 14.53 -6.35 -0.99
N ALA A 59 13.43 -6.98 -0.59
CA ALA A 59 12.66 -6.55 0.58
C ALA A 59 13.45 -6.73 1.87
N LEU A 60 14.20 -7.84 2.01
CA LEU A 60 15.08 -8.08 3.15
C LEU A 60 16.22 -7.06 3.21
N GLU A 61 16.82 -6.73 2.08
CA GLU A 61 17.87 -5.71 1.98
C GLU A 61 17.35 -4.32 2.37
N LYS A 62 16.21 -3.89 1.79
CA LYS A 62 15.54 -2.63 2.15
C LYS A 62 15.14 -2.59 3.62
N ALA A 63 14.76 -3.74 4.19
CA ALA A 63 14.41 -3.89 5.59
C ALA A 63 15.60 -4.12 6.52
N ARG A 64 16.84 -4.14 6.02
CA ARG A 64 18.06 -4.45 6.80
C ARG A 64 17.93 -5.75 7.61
N GLY A 65 17.35 -6.78 6.99
CA GLY A 65 17.10 -8.09 7.60
C GLY A 65 15.87 -8.17 8.51
N ASN A 66 15.13 -7.08 8.73
CA ASN A 66 13.90 -7.12 9.53
C ASN A 66 12.76 -7.80 8.76
N GLN A 67 12.48 -9.07 9.10
CA GLN A 67 11.46 -9.88 8.44
C GLN A 67 10.04 -9.31 8.54
N VAL A 68 9.70 -8.64 9.66
CA VAL A 68 8.37 -8.03 9.81
C VAL A 68 8.22 -6.84 8.85
N HIS A 69 9.27 -6.03 8.72
CA HIS A 69 9.26 -4.90 7.79
C HIS A 69 9.31 -5.36 6.32
N ALA A 70 10.14 -6.34 5.99
CA ALA A 70 10.19 -6.94 4.64
C ALA A 70 8.84 -7.53 4.22
N ALA A 71 8.14 -8.22 5.13
CA ALA A 71 6.82 -8.77 4.87
C ALA A 71 5.79 -7.67 4.57
N LYS A 72 5.85 -6.54 5.30
CA LYS A 72 5.01 -5.37 5.04
C LYS A 72 5.29 -4.76 3.65
N LEU A 73 6.56 -4.63 3.26
CA LEU A 73 6.94 -4.12 1.94
C LEU A 73 6.40 -4.99 0.80
N LEU A 74 6.27 -6.30 1.02
CA LEU A 74 5.74 -7.26 0.06
C LEU A 74 4.23 -7.50 0.20
N GLY A 75 3.55 -6.81 1.11
CA GLY A 75 2.11 -6.95 1.31
C GLY A 75 1.67 -8.33 1.80
N MET A 76 2.51 -9.06 2.55
CA MET A 76 2.18 -10.39 3.07
C MET A 76 2.44 -10.52 4.58
N SER A 77 1.93 -11.60 5.19
CA SER A 77 2.20 -11.87 6.60
C SER A 77 3.67 -12.29 6.83
N ARG A 78 4.17 -12.05 8.06
CA ARG A 78 5.51 -12.51 8.47
C ARG A 78 5.67 -14.02 8.30
N ASP A 79 4.64 -14.80 8.64
CA ASP A 79 4.71 -16.26 8.56
C ASP A 79 4.71 -16.75 7.10
N THR A 80 4.01 -16.06 6.20
CA THR A 80 4.10 -16.28 4.75
C THR A 80 5.51 -16.00 4.25
N LEU A 81 6.10 -14.85 4.59
CA LEU A 81 7.48 -14.52 4.22
C LEU A 81 8.45 -15.59 4.71
N ARG A 82 8.36 -15.98 5.99
CA ARG A 82 9.22 -16.99 6.59
C ARG A 82 9.12 -18.34 5.86
N TYR A 83 7.91 -18.77 5.49
CA TYR A 83 7.73 -19.99 4.70
C TYR A 83 8.41 -19.88 3.32
N ARG A 84 8.24 -18.75 2.62
CA ARG A 84 8.91 -18.53 1.32
C ARG A 84 10.44 -18.48 1.47
N MET A 85 10.97 -17.84 2.50
CA MET A 85 12.40 -17.82 2.77
C MET A 85 12.97 -19.23 2.98
N LYS A 86 12.26 -20.10 3.72
CA LYS A 86 12.66 -21.51 3.85
C LYS A 86 12.69 -22.22 2.50
N LYS A 87 11.63 -22.03 1.69
CA LYS A 87 11.52 -22.62 0.35
C LYS A 87 12.68 -22.22 -0.57
N PHE A 88 13.22 -21.01 -0.42
CA PHE A 88 14.32 -20.49 -1.24
C PHE A 88 15.71 -20.61 -0.61
N GLY A 89 15.84 -21.21 0.58
CA GLY A 89 17.13 -21.36 1.28
C GLY A 89 17.72 -20.04 1.78
N LEU A 90 16.87 -19.10 2.21
CA LEU A 90 17.23 -17.77 2.72
C LEU A 90 17.18 -17.68 4.26
N LEU A 91 17.14 -18.82 4.95
CA LEU A 91 17.08 -18.94 6.41
C LEU A 91 18.20 -19.83 6.93
#